data_AF-A0A2S7C1X0-F1
#
_entry.id   AF-A0A2S7C1X0-F1
#
_cell.length_a   1.000
_cell.length_b   1.000
_cell.length_c   1.000
_cell.angle_alpha   90.00
_cell.angle_beta   90.00
_cell.angle_gamma   90.00
#
_symmetry.space_group_name_H-M   'P 1'
#
loop_
_entity.id
_entity.type
_entity.pdbx_description
1 polymer ?
#
loop_
_entity_poly.entity_id
_entity_poly.type
_entity_poly.pdbx_seq_one_letter_code
_entity_poly.pdbx_strand_id
1 'polypeptide(L)'
;MLLKIGGTSLLDRVAKSAGYEHWHHVRLCLAETEAIEADRQLTKEIDRITAAAMAGEGKLILTGPEALASRQFVLFSTEDGDGWLLDPKEDRCLCLVWHGELQEVGVRDLPTRLVIEWDGAFRLRGPFFSVDTGHSQIRSRAIGGYPVDQLRDALERARSVDKRIEQIFGAEDGVALTPDIIDQLVGSGWDLEIVLKQAEQGAFYTPSRNSLLTPPRGRL
;
A
#
# COMPACT_ATOMS: atom_id res chain seq x y z
N MET A 1 -42.96 5.64 34.62
CA MET A 1 -41.85 4.70 34.93
C MET A 1 -41.43 4.02 33.65
N LEU A 2 -40.35 4.49 33.02
CA LEU A 2 -39.66 3.82 31.89
C LEU A 2 -38.24 4.40 31.87
N LEU A 3 -37.32 3.69 32.51
CA LEU A 3 -35.90 4.00 32.54
C LEU A 3 -35.33 3.75 31.13
N LYS A 4 -35.12 4.81 30.34
CA LYS A 4 -34.20 4.79 29.20
C LYS A 4 -32.78 4.74 29.77
N ILE A 5 -32.32 3.53 30.10
CA ILE A 5 -30.92 3.28 30.41
C ILE A 5 -30.20 3.27 29.05
N GLY A 6 -29.71 4.43 28.60
CA GLY A 6 -28.94 4.52 27.36
C GLY A 6 -27.70 3.63 27.45
N GLY A 7 -27.37 2.90 26.38
CA GLY A 7 -26.27 1.92 26.35
C GLY A 7 -24.92 2.47 26.85
N THR A 8 -24.67 3.76 26.69
CA THR A 8 -23.49 4.48 27.22
C THR A 8 -23.39 4.41 28.75
N SER A 9 -24.50 4.49 29.47
CA SER A 9 -24.54 4.42 30.95
C SER A 9 -24.27 3.02 31.51
N LEU A 10 -24.41 1.98 30.68
CA LEU A 10 -24.08 0.61 31.05
C LEU A 10 -22.57 0.36 30.85
N LEU A 11 -22.03 0.82 29.72
CA LEU A 11 -20.60 0.79 29.43
C LEU A 11 -19.77 1.60 30.42
N ASP A 12 -20.24 2.78 30.84
CA ASP A 12 -19.58 3.60 31.85
C ASP A 12 -19.58 2.94 33.24
N ARG A 13 -20.62 2.16 33.58
CA ARG A 13 -20.65 1.39 34.83
C ARG A 13 -19.65 0.24 34.81
N VAL A 14 -19.53 -0.45 33.68
CA VAL A 14 -18.52 -1.49 33.48
C VAL A 14 -17.12 -0.89 33.56
N ALA A 15 -16.86 0.23 32.88
CA ALA A 15 -15.60 0.97 32.96
C ALA A 15 -15.22 1.31 34.40
N LYS A 16 -16.15 1.86 35.19
CA LYS A 16 -15.93 2.18 36.61
C LYS A 16 -15.63 0.98 37.48
N SER A 17 -16.26 -0.17 37.23
CA SER A 17 -15.95 -1.41 37.96
C SER A 17 -14.54 -1.95 37.69
N ALA A 18 -13.95 -1.57 36.56
CA ALA A 18 -12.56 -1.90 36.19
C ALA A 18 -11.57 -0.76 36.52
N GLY A 19 -11.99 0.28 37.25
CA GLY A 19 -11.12 1.40 37.66
C GLY A 19 -10.99 2.55 36.66
N TYR A 20 -11.76 2.56 35.56
CA TYR A 20 -11.77 3.65 34.57
C TYR A 20 -12.93 4.62 34.81
N GLU A 21 -12.73 5.92 34.57
CA GLU A 21 -13.79 6.92 34.79
C GLU A 21 -14.96 6.81 33.81
N HIS A 22 -14.67 6.50 32.53
CA HIS A 22 -15.64 6.44 31.43
C HIS A 22 -15.23 5.40 30.39
N TRP A 23 -16.20 4.85 29.65
CA TRP A 23 -15.95 3.91 28.55
C TRP A 23 -15.10 4.52 27.43
N HIS A 24 -15.18 5.84 27.24
CA HIS A 24 -14.31 6.55 26.31
C HIS A 24 -12.82 6.42 26.68
N HIS A 25 -12.49 6.46 27.97
CA HIS A 25 -11.11 6.29 28.45
C HIS A 25 -10.61 4.87 28.18
N VAL A 26 -11.45 3.85 28.40
CA VAL A 26 -11.13 2.45 28.06
C VAL A 26 -10.79 2.30 26.58
N ARG A 27 -11.56 2.94 25.68
CA ARG A 27 -11.29 2.94 24.24
C ARG A 27 -9.99 3.62 23.87
N LEU A 28 -9.64 4.72 24.53
CA LEU A 28 -8.38 5.43 24.29
C LEU A 28 -7.18 4.58 24.73
N CYS A 29 -7.23 3.98 25.92
CA CYS A 29 -6.17 3.08 26.39
C CYS A 29 -6.00 1.85 25.52
N LEU A 30 -7.11 1.26 25.05
CA LEU A 30 -7.07 0.14 24.11
C LEU A 30 -6.39 0.56 22.80
N ALA A 31 -6.80 1.68 22.21
CA ALA A 31 -6.22 2.18 20.97
C ALA A 31 -4.73 2.52 21.09
N GLU A 32 -4.30 3.06 22.24
CA GLU A 32 -2.88 3.35 22.50
C GLU A 32 -2.05 2.07 22.66
N THR A 33 -2.59 1.05 23.34
CA THR A 33 -1.92 -0.25 23.50
C THR A 33 -1.78 -0.97 22.16
N GLU A 34 -2.85 -0.98 21.36
CA GLU A 34 -2.87 -1.58 20.02
C GLU A 34 -1.91 -0.87 19.07
N ALA A 35 -1.75 0.45 19.17
CA ALA A 35 -0.78 1.20 18.37
C ALA A 35 0.66 0.78 18.70
N ILE A 36 1.00 0.65 19.99
CA ILE A 36 2.33 0.20 20.43
C ILE A 36 2.62 -1.23 19.96
N GLU A 37 1.63 -2.13 20.03
CA GLU A 37 1.79 -3.51 19.53
C GLU A 37 1.95 -3.56 18.01
N ALA A 38 1.19 -2.77 17.27
CA ALA A 38 1.29 -2.67 15.81
C ALA A 38 2.68 -2.14 15.38
N ASP A 39 3.19 -1.13 16.07
CA ASP A 39 4.51 -0.56 15.80
C ASP A 39 5.64 -1.56 16.05
N ARG A 40 5.58 -2.32 17.16
CA ARG A 40 6.53 -3.41 17.42
C ARG A 40 6.46 -4.51 16.38
N GLN A 41 5.27 -4.81 15.86
CA GLN A 41 5.11 -5.79 14.80
C GLN A 41 5.73 -5.28 13.50
N LEU A 42 5.53 -4.00 13.17
CA LEU A 42 6.10 -3.39 11.97
C LEU A 42 7.63 -3.41 12.00
N THR A 43 8.28 -3.08 13.13
CA THR A 43 9.74 -3.17 13.26
C THR A 43 10.26 -4.58 12.95
N LYS A 44 9.57 -5.63 13.43
CA LYS A 44 9.93 -7.02 13.14
C LYS A 44 9.76 -7.37 11.65
N GLU A 45 8.73 -6.86 10.99
CA GLU A 45 8.55 -7.09 9.56
C GLU A 45 9.60 -6.34 8.73
N ILE A 46 10.01 -5.14 9.15
CA ILE A 46 11.15 -4.40 8.55
C ILE A 46 12.42 -5.25 8.65
N ASP A 47 12.75 -5.75 9.84
CA ASP A 47 13.94 -6.60 10.03
C ASP A 47 13.92 -7.84 9.14
N ARG A 48 12.75 -8.49 9.02
CA ARG A 48 12.58 -9.67 8.16
C ARG A 48 12.76 -9.37 6.67
N ILE A 49 12.28 -8.22 6.20
CA ILE A 49 12.39 -7.83 4.79
C ILE A 49 13.80 -7.36 4.47
N THR A 50 14.42 -6.60 5.37
CA THR A 50 15.83 -6.25 5.27
C THR A 50 16.69 -7.51 5.19
N ALA A 51 16.50 -8.47 6.09
CA ALA A 51 17.23 -9.74 6.05
C ALA A 51 17.01 -10.52 4.75
N ALA A 52 15.77 -10.57 4.25
CA ALA A 52 15.45 -11.25 2.99
C ALA A 52 16.12 -10.57 1.79
N ALA A 53 16.07 -9.24 1.69
CA ALA A 53 16.75 -8.47 0.65
C ALA A 53 18.27 -8.69 0.68
N MET A 54 18.88 -8.62 1.86
CA MET A 54 20.32 -8.89 2.02
C MET A 54 20.71 -10.33 1.65
N ALA A 55 19.78 -11.28 1.71
CA ALA A 55 19.98 -12.66 1.29
C ALA A 55 19.66 -12.91 -0.20
N GLY A 56 19.17 -11.91 -0.94
CA GLY A 56 18.70 -12.08 -2.32
C GLY A 56 17.42 -12.91 -2.40
N GLU A 57 16.57 -12.85 -1.38
CA GLU A 57 15.30 -13.58 -1.33
C GLU A 57 14.12 -12.65 -1.64
N GLY A 58 13.35 -13.01 -2.67
CA GLY A 58 12.08 -12.33 -2.99
C GLY A 58 11.02 -12.61 -1.93
N LYS A 59 10.45 -11.56 -1.32
CA LYS A 59 9.43 -11.70 -0.28
C LYS A 59 8.43 -10.54 -0.34
N LEU A 60 7.19 -10.82 0.02
CA LEU A 60 6.12 -9.82 0.11
C LEU A 60 5.36 -10.02 1.42
N ILE A 61 5.26 -8.96 2.21
CA ILE A 61 4.57 -8.93 3.49
C ILE A 61 3.55 -7.81 3.46
N LEU A 62 2.28 -8.16 3.68
CA LEU A 62 1.23 -7.21 4.03
C LEU A 62 1.09 -7.22 5.54
N THR A 63 1.34 -6.09 6.20
CA THR A 63 1.17 -6.03 7.66
C THR A 63 -0.31 -6.14 8.00
N GLY A 64 -0.68 -7.22 8.69
CA GLY A 64 -1.92 -7.48 9.45
C GLY A 64 -3.26 -7.10 8.81
N PRO A 65 -4.26 -8.00 8.74
CA PRO A 65 -5.66 -7.61 8.65
C PRO A 65 -6.34 -7.60 10.04
N GLU A 66 -7.51 -6.96 10.10
CA GLU A 66 -8.64 -7.24 11.03
C GLU A 66 -8.89 -6.26 12.20
N ALA A 67 -9.89 -5.40 11.99
CA ALA A 67 -10.69 -4.63 12.94
C ALA A 67 -10.13 -3.34 13.59
N LEU A 68 -8.82 -3.19 13.88
CA LEU A 68 -8.36 -2.12 14.80
C LEU A 68 -7.12 -1.28 14.40
N ALA A 69 -6.28 -1.69 13.45
CA ALA A 69 -5.14 -0.87 13.01
C ALA A 69 -5.53 0.16 11.92
N SER A 70 -5.32 1.45 12.20
CA SER A 70 -5.70 2.55 11.29
C SER A 70 -4.82 2.71 10.03
N ARG A 71 -3.73 1.92 9.91
CA ARG A 71 -2.75 1.99 8.81
C ARG A 71 -2.15 0.60 8.56
N GLN A 72 -2.19 0.15 7.31
CA GLN A 72 -1.51 -1.06 6.84
C GLN A 72 -0.32 -0.67 5.98
N PHE A 73 0.74 -1.44 6.02
CA PHE A 73 1.94 -1.28 5.21
C PHE A 73 2.16 -2.50 4.34
N VAL A 74 2.79 -2.27 3.18
CA VAL A 74 3.29 -3.34 2.31
C VAL A 74 4.80 -3.27 2.33
N LEU A 75 5.45 -4.38 2.67
CA LEU A 75 6.89 -4.51 2.62
C LEU A 75 7.25 -5.59 1.61
N PHE A 76 8.30 -5.38 0.84
CA PHE A 76 8.77 -6.40 -0.08
C PHE A 76 10.28 -6.36 -0.25
N SER A 77 10.85 -7.51 -0.60
CA SER A 77 12.23 -7.67 -1.06
C SER A 77 12.26 -8.39 -2.41
N THR A 78 13.35 -8.23 -3.13
CA THR A 78 13.56 -8.80 -4.46
C THR A 78 14.86 -9.61 -4.51
N GLU A 79 14.97 -10.50 -5.50
CA GLU A 79 16.14 -11.37 -5.66
C GLU A 79 17.42 -10.62 -6.02
N ASP A 80 17.29 -9.43 -6.62
CA ASP A 80 18.40 -8.51 -6.91
C ASP A 80 18.83 -7.66 -5.71
N GLY A 81 18.27 -7.93 -4.53
CA GLY A 81 18.73 -7.38 -3.26
C GLY A 81 18.14 -6.03 -2.90
N ASP A 82 16.98 -5.67 -3.45
CA ASP A 82 16.26 -4.47 -3.02
C ASP A 82 15.22 -4.81 -1.96
N GLY A 83 14.96 -3.85 -1.07
CA GLY A 83 14.01 -3.98 0.04
C GLY A 83 13.29 -2.66 0.28
N TRP A 84 11.96 -2.72 0.44
CA TRP A 84 11.11 -1.53 0.49
C TRP A 84 10.02 -1.64 1.54
N LEU A 85 9.69 -0.51 2.16
CA LEU A 85 8.51 -0.28 2.98
C LEU A 85 7.59 0.73 2.28
N LEU A 86 6.33 0.35 2.07
CA LEU A 86 5.33 1.16 1.40
C LEU A 86 4.17 1.48 2.34
N ASP A 87 3.73 2.74 2.30
CA ASP A 87 2.43 3.13 2.81
C ASP A 87 1.41 3.29 1.67
N PRO A 88 0.46 2.36 1.54
CA PRO A 88 -0.59 2.39 0.52
C PRO A 88 -1.60 3.53 0.73
N LYS A 89 -1.68 4.11 1.95
CA LYS A 89 -2.63 5.19 2.25
C LYS A 89 -2.16 6.53 1.69
N GLU A 90 -0.89 6.87 1.84
CA GLU A 90 -0.33 8.14 1.36
C GLU A 90 0.56 7.99 0.11
N ASP A 91 0.65 6.78 -0.45
CA ASP A 91 1.53 6.44 -1.59
C ASP A 91 3.02 6.78 -1.30
N ARG A 92 3.43 6.61 -0.04
CA ARG A 92 4.81 6.87 0.42
C ARG A 92 5.66 5.61 0.36
N CYS A 93 6.94 5.77 0.10
CA CYS A 93 7.91 4.69 0.13
C CYS A 93 9.15 5.06 0.92
N LEU A 94 9.79 4.05 1.50
CA LEU A 94 11.08 4.08 2.14
C LEU A 94 11.89 2.89 1.62
N CYS A 95 13.09 3.14 1.13
CA CYS A 95 14.02 2.09 0.74
C CYS A 95 14.76 1.59 1.99
N LEU A 96 14.71 0.29 2.22
CA LEU A 96 15.38 -0.38 3.34
C LEU A 96 16.75 -0.91 2.88
N VAL A 97 16.77 -1.50 1.68
CA VAL A 97 17.97 -2.06 1.05
C VAL A 97 17.95 -1.69 -0.43
N TRP A 98 19.10 -1.27 -0.96
CA TRP A 98 19.27 -0.92 -2.37
C TRP A 98 20.49 -1.67 -2.92
N HIS A 99 20.27 -2.55 -3.88
CA HIS A 99 21.27 -3.43 -4.50
C HIS A 99 22.14 -4.18 -3.49
N GLY A 100 21.52 -4.72 -2.43
CA GLY A 100 22.21 -5.43 -1.35
C GLY A 100 22.94 -4.52 -0.36
N GLU A 101 22.80 -3.20 -0.47
CA GLU A 101 23.33 -2.25 0.51
C GLU A 101 22.21 -1.77 1.45
N LEU A 102 22.41 -1.94 2.76
CA LEU A 102 21.50 -1.39 3.77
C LEU A 102 21.48 0.14 3.70
N GLN A 103 20.29 0.72 3.61
CA GLN A 103 20.11 2.16 3.56
C GLN A 103 20.00 2.76 4.96
N GLU A 104 20.33 4.05 5.10
CA GLU A 104 20.10 4.78 6.35
C GLU A 104 18.58 4.99 6.51
N VAL A 105 17.94 4.12 7.30
CA VAL A 105 16.49 4.11 7.42
C VAL A 105 15.99 5.18 8.40
N GLY A 106 15.04 5.98 7.97
CA GLY A 106 14.34 6.98 8.78
C GLY A 106 13.34 6.40 9.78
N VAL A 107 13.56 5.19 10.31
CA VAL A 107 12.62 4.49 11.21
C VAL A 107 13.09 4.64 12.64
N ARG A 108 12.31 5.33 13.46
CA ARG A 108 12.59 5.57 14.87
C ARG A 108 11.49 4.97 15.73
N ASP A 109 11.85 3.94 16.49
CA ASP A 109 10.99 3.34 17.52
C ASP A 109 11.04 4.22 18.78
N LEU A 110 9.98 5.00 18.99
CA LEU A 110 9.79 5.76 20.22
C LEU A 110 8.89 4.95 21.17
N PRO A 111 9.01 5.16 22.50
CA PRO A 111 8.28 4.35 23.48
C PRO A 111 6.76 4.24 23.28
N THR A 112 6.15 5.23 22.62
CA THR A 112 4.71 5.31 22.38
C THR A 112 4.32 5.29 20.91
N ARG A 113 5.28 5.31 19.97
CA ARG A 113 4.99 5.29 18.54
C ARG A 113 6.21 5.00 17.68
N LEU A 114 5.98 4.44 16.50
CA LEU A 114 6.95 4.43 15.41
C LEU A 114 6.87 5.75 14.63
N VAL A 115 8.03 6.34 14.33
CA VAL A 115 8.15 7.46 13.40
C VAL A 115 8.89 6.97 12.17
N ILE A 116 8.27 7.10 11.01
CA ILE A 116 8.86 6.77 9.71
C ILE A 116 9.08 8.07 8.94
N GLU A 117 10.32 8.35 8.61
CA GLU A 117 10.69 9.38 7.64
C GLU A 117 10.74 8.73 6.26
N TRP A 118 9.85 9.17 5.38
CA TRP A 118 9.69 8.61 4.04
C TRP A 118 10.67 9.24 3.05
N ASP A 119 11.28 8.43 2.21
CA ASP A 119 12.17 8.89 1.14
C ASP A 119 11.42 9.67 0.06
N GLY A 120 10.16 9.31 -0.18
CA GLY A 120 9.37 9.91 -1.24
C GLY A 120 8.07 9.17 -1.53
N ALA A 121 7.62 9.27 -2.78
CA ALA A 121 6.37 8.68 -3.25
C ALA A 121 6.64 7.54 -4.23
N PHE A 122 5.71 6.58 -4.30
CA PHE A 122 5.74 5.51 -5.29
C PHE A 122 4.45 5.47 -6.12
N ARG A 123 4.55 4.89 -7.32
CA ARG A 123 3.41 4.45 -8.13
C ARG A 123 3.75 3.17 -8.88
N LEU A 124 2.75 2.32 -9.07
CA LEU A 124 2.84 1.24 -10.04
C LEU A 124 2.42 1.78 -11.42
N ARG A 125 3.22 1.53 -12.45
CA ARG A 125 2.95 1.95 -13.83
C ARG A 125 3.24 0.78 -14.78
N GLY A 126 2.20 0.07 -15.18
CA GLY A 126 2.34 -1.16 -15.96
C GLY A 126 3.23 -2.16 -15.22
N PRO A 127 4.34 -2.63 -15.85
CA PRO A 127 5.28 -3.57 -15.24
C PRO A 127 6.34 -2.88 -14.36
N PHE A 128 6.25 -1.57 -14.13
CA PHE A 128 7.27 -0.81 -13.41
C PHE A 128 6.82 -0.35 -12.03
N PHE A 129 7.72 -0.48 -11.06
CA PHE A 129 7.66 0.21 -9.77
C PHE A 129 8.36 1.56 -9.93
N SER A 130 7.59 2.64 -9.96
CA SER A 130 8.11 4.00 -10.13
C SER A 130 8.21 4.69 -8.78
N VAL A 131 9.33 5.37 -8.53
CA VAL A 131 9.56 6.17 -7.33
C VAL A 131 9.96 7.59 -7.68
N ASP A 132 9.62 8.52 -6.79
CA ASP A 132 10.11 9.88 -6.77
C ASP A 132 10.61 10.17 -5.36
N THR A 133 11.93 10.09 -5.16
CA THR A 133 12.56 10.15 -3.84
C THR A 133 13.60 11.26 -3.75
N GLY A 134 13.75 11.81 -2.53
CA GLY A 134 14.88 12.67 -2.18
C GLY A 134 16.19 11.89 -1.94
N HIS A 135 16.13 10.55 -1.94
CA HIS A 135 17.27 9.69 -1.67
C HIS A 135 18.35 9.80 -2.76
N SER A 136 19.59 10.06 -2.37
CA SER A 136 20.65 10.49 -3.30
C SER A 136 21.02 9.45 -4.36
N GLN A 137 20.94 8.16 -4.02
CA GLN A 137 21.25 7.04 -4.92
C GLN A 137 20.07 6.59 -5.77
N ILE A 138 18.84 6.73 -5.25
CA ILE A 138 17.62 6.21 -5.87
C ILE A 138 16.98 7.29 -6.74
N ARG A 139 16.75 8.49 -6.19
CA ARG A 139 16.13 9.62 -6.90
C ARG A 139 14.78 9.22 -7.52
N SER A 140 14.37 9.93 -8.56
CA SER A 140 13.19 9.58 -9.35
C SER A 140 13.54 8.60 -10.47
N ARG A 141 12.90 7.42 -10.51
CA ARG A 141 13.11 6.41 -11.56
C ARG A 141 11.96 5.41 -11.67
N ALA A 142 11.93 4.69 -12.78
CA ALA A 142 11.10 3.49 -12.98
C ALA A 142 11.97 2.24 -12.89
N ILE A 143 11.56 1.27 -12.09
CA ILE A 143 12.29 0.03 -11.81
C ILE A 143 11.48 -1.14 -12.36
N GLY A 144 12.08 -1.92 -13.25
CA GLY A 144 11.50 -3.13 -13.83
C GLY A 144 12.04 -4.39 -13.15
N GLY A 145 11.39 -5.54 -13.37
CA GLY A 145 11.80 -6.83 -12.80
C GLY A 145 11.25 -7.11 -11.40
N TYR A 146 10.70 -6.10 -10.73
CA TYR A 146 10.01 -6.27 -9.44
C TYR A 146 8.69 -7.03 -9.58
N PRO A 147 8.18 -7.67 -8.51
CA PRO A 147 6.92 -8.42 -8.51
C PRO A 147 5.69 -7.49 -8.52
N VAL A 148 5.57 -6.63 -9.54
CA VAL A 148 4.61 -5.51 -9.59
C VAL A 148 3.15 -5.97 -9.55
N ASP A 149 2.82 -7.12 -10.16
CA ASP A 149 1.45 -7.64 -10.11
C ASP A 149 1.06 -8.11 -8.70
N GLN A 150 1.95 -8.82 -8.01
CA GLN A 150 1.74 -9.23 -6.61
C GLN A 150 1.67 -8.02 -5.68
N LEU A 151 2.49 -7.00 -5.94
CA LEU A 151 2.43 -5.72 -5.24
C LEU A 151 1.09 -5.01 -5.47
N ARG A 152 0.55 -5.02 -6.69
CA ARG A 152 -0.75 -4.43 -7.00
C ARG A 152 -1.85 -5.08 -6.15
N ASP A 153 -1.89 -6.41 -6.11
CA ASP A 153 -2.86 -7.17 -5.29
C ASP A 153 -2.73 -6.84 -3.80
N ALA A 154 -1.50 -6.78 -3.28
CA ALA A 154 -1.25 -6.43 -1.88
C ALA A 154 -1.69 -4.99 -1.55
N LEU A 155 -1.39 -4.03 -2.43
CA LEU A 155 -1.79 -2.64 -2.28
C LEU A 155 -3.32 -2.48 -2.34
N GLU A 156 -4.00 -3.18 -3.24
CA GLU A 156 -5.47 -3.15 -3.32
C GLU A 156 -6.13 -3.66 -2.03
N ARG A 157 -5.56 -4.73 -1.45
CA ARG A 157 -6.02 -5.27 -0.17
C ARG A 157 -5.76 -4.31 0.99
N ALA A 158 -4.62 -3.61 0.95
CA ALA A 158 -4.20 -2.69 2.01
C ALA A 158 -4.92 -1.33 1.98
N ARG A 159 -5.41 -0.90 0.81
CA ARG A 159 -6.10 0.38 0.64
C ARG A 159 -7.49 0.33 1.26
N SER A 160 -7.86 1.38 1.98
CA SER A 160 -9.22 1.59 2.50
C SER A 160 -10.23 1.67 1.35
N VAL A 161 -11.50 1.43 1.67
CA VAL A 161 -12.61 1.53 0.70
C VAL A 161 -12.66 2.93 0.07
N ASP A 162 -12.42 3.99 0.85
CA ASP A 162 -12.43 5.38 0.36
C ASP A 162 -11.37 5.62 -0.73
N LYS A 163 -10.16 5.07 -0.56
CA LYS A 163 -9.09 5.22 -1.57
C LYS A 163 -9.34 4.37 -2.83
N ARG A 164 -10.03 3.22 -2.69
CA ARG A 164 -10.50 2.44 -3.85
C ARG A 164 -11.55 3.23 -4.63
N ILE A 165 -12.46 3.90 -3.93
CA ILE A 165 -13.47 4.78 -4.52
C ILE A 165 -12.81 5.93 -5.30
N GLU A 166 -11.84 6.63 -4.71
CA GLU A 166 -11.07 7.68 -5.41
C GLU A 166 -10.39 7.18 -6.69
N GLN A 167 -9.79 5.99 -6.67
CA GLN A 167 -9.18 5.40 -7.87
C GLN A 167 -10.20 4.93 -8.92
N ILE A 168 -11.42 4.55 -8.51
CA ILE A 168 -12.51 4.18 -9.42
C ILE A 168 -13.02 5.42 -10.18
N PHE A 169 -13.15 6.56 -9.50
CA PHE A 169 -13.64 7.80 -10.09
C PHE A 169 -12.55 8.69 -10.72
N GLY A 170 -11.28 8.48 -10.35
CA GLY A 170 -10.11 9.11 -10.96
C GLY A 170 -9.75 8.48 -12.30
N ALA A 171 -10.58 8.67 -13.31
CA ALA A 171 -10.32 8.28 -14.70
C ALA A 171 -9.26 9.20 -15.37
N GLU A 172 -8.10 9.40 -14.75
CA GLU A 172 -7.13 10.42 -15.23
C GLU A 172 -5.84 9.86 -15.85
N ASP A 173 -5.53 8.56 -15.74
CA ASP A 173 -4.32 7.98 -16.37
C ASP A 173 -4.59 7.12 -17.61
N GLY A 174 -5.81 7.20 -18.18
CA GLY A 174 -6.15 6.49 -19.40
C GLY A 174 -5.31 6.94 -20.60
N VAL A 175 -4.58 6.01 -21.19
CA VAL A 175 -3.76 6.21 -22.39
C VAL A 175 -4.43 5.53 -23.58
N ALA A 176 -4.58 6.26 -24.69
CA ALA A 176 -5.09 5.68 -25.92
C ALA A 176 -4.19 4.53 -26.40
N LEU A 177 -4.79 3.48 -26.96
CA LEU A 177 -4.09 2.35 -27.55
C LEU A 177 -3.52 2.73 -28.93
N THR A 178 -2.47 3.55 -28.94
CA THR A 178 -1.68 3.82 -30.15
C THR A 178 -0.85 2.60 -30.52
N PRO A 179 -0.35 2.49 -31.77
CA PRO A 179 0.53 1.39 -32.18
C PRO A 179 1.71 1.18 -31.23
N ASP A 180 2.37 2.25 -30.80
CA ASP A 180 3.49 2.18 -29.87
C ASP A 180 3.10 1.58 -28.50
N ILE A 181 1.91 1.94 -28.00
CA ILE A 181 1.40 1.38 -26.73
C ILE A 181 1.03 -0.09 -26.90
N ILE A 182 0.44 -0.47 -28.03
CA ILE A 182 0.10 -1.87 -28.34
C ILE A 182 1.39 -2.71 -28.41
N ASP A 183 2.40 -2.25 -29.14
CA ASP A 183 3.70 -2.93 -29.24
C ASP A 183 4.36 -3.07 -27.87
N GLN A 184 4.29 -2.04 -27.02
CA GLN A 184 4.80 -2.09 -25.65
C GLN A 184 4.05 -3.12 -24.79
N LEU A 185 2.71 -3.18 -24.88
CA LEU A 185 1.90 -4.14 -24.12
C LEU A 185 2.21 -5.58 -24.56
N VAL A 186 2.27 -5.82 -25.87
CA VAL A 186 2.61 -7.15 -26.42
C VAL A 186 4.03 -7.55 -26.05
N GLY A 187 5.00 -6.63 -26.12
CA GLY A 187 6.36 -6.85 -25.62
C GLY A 187 6.43 -7.15 -24.12
N SER A 188 5.42 -6.71 -23.35
CA SER A 188 5.26 -7.01 -21.92
C SER A 188 4.46 -8.29 -21.65
N GLY A 189 4.11 -9.07 -22.68
CA GLY A 189 3.45 -10.37 -22.56
C GLY A 189 1.94 -10.37 -22.79
N TRP A 190 1.34 -9.26 -23.23
CA TRP A 190 -0.08 -9.21 -23.56
C TRP A 190 -0.40 -9.89 -24.90
N ASP A 191 -1.56 -10.51 -25.00
CA ASP A 191 -2.04 -11.14 -26.24
C ASP A 191 -2.48 -10.07 -27.25
N LEU A 192 -1.83 -10.05 -28.41
CA LEU A 192 -2.08 -9.07 -29.47
C LEU A 192 -3.54 -9.11 -29.98
N GLU A 193 -4.12 -10.29 -30.15
CA GLU A 193 -5.49 -10.43 -30.67
C GLU A 193 -6.49 -9.84 -29.68
N ILE A 194 -6.28 -10.08 -28.38
CA ILE A 194 -7.10 -9.52 -27.30
C ILE A 194 -6.98 -7.98 -27.26
N VAL A 195 -5.76 -7.45 -27.31
CA VAL A 195 -5.51 -6.01 -27.25
C VAL A 195 -6.14 -5.29 -28.44
N LEU A 196 -5.95 -5.78 -29.67
CA LEU A 196 -6.53 -5.19 -30.88
C LEU A 196 -8.06 -5.20 -30.83
N LYS A 197 -8.67 -6.33 -30.44
CA LYS A 197 -10.13 -6.44 -30.32
C LYS A 197 -10.72 -5.46 -29.31
N GLN A 198 -10.00 -5.15 -28.23
CA GLN A 198 -10.44 -4.13 -27.28
C GLN A 198 -10.18 -2.71 -27.77
N ALA A 199 -9.09 -2.46 -28.49
CA ALA A 199 -8.84 -1.17 -29.14
C ALA A 199 -9.97 -0.80 -30.12
N GLU A 200 -10.45 -1.76 -30.91
CA GLU A 200 -11.61 -1.57 -31.80
C GLU A 200 -12.90 -1.17 -31.05
N GLN A 201 -13.01 -1.57 -29.78
CA GLN A 201 -14.15 -1.23 -28.92
C GLN A 201 -13.98 0.12 -28.22
N GLY A 202 -12.92 0.86 -28.55
CA GLY A 202 -12.60 2.16 -27.94
C GLY A 202 -11.99 2.03 -26.55
N ALA A 203 -11.37 0.88 -26.23
CA ALA A 203 -10.67 0.73 -24.97
C ALA A 203 -9.43 1.61 -24.88
N PHE A 204 -9.06 1.96 -23.65
CA PHE A 204 -7.82 2.65 -23.32
C PHE A 204 -7.07 1.85 -22.26
N TYR A 205 -5.75 2.00 -22.23
CA TYR A 205 -4.89 1.38 -21.24
C TYR A 205 -4.77 2.25 -20.00
N THR A 206 -4.80 1.62 -18.82
CA THR A 206 -4.59 2.29 -17.52
C THR A 206 -3.30 1.76 -16.88
N PRO A 207 -2.20 2.53 -16.91
CA PRO A 207 -0.93 2.10 -16.32
C PRO A 207 -1.02 1.79 -14.82
N SER A 208 -1.82 2.54 -14.05
CA SER A 208 -2.00 2.31 -12.62
C SER A 208 -2.56 0.94 -12.28
N ARG A 209 -3.50 0.45 -13.10
CA ARG A 209 -4.15 -0.86 -12.92
C ARG A 209 -3.52 -1.96 -13.76
N ASN A 210 -2.63 -1.59 -14.69
CA ASN A 210 -2.14 -2.46 -15.77
C ASN A 210 -3.32 -3.19 -16.43
N SER A 211 -4.35 -2.43 -16.82
CA SER A 211 -5.62 -2.98 -17.32
C SER A 211 -6.13 -2.21 -18.53
N LEU A 212 -6.84 -2.89 -19.42
CA LEU A 212 -7.61 -2.27 -20.50
C LEU A 212 -9.02 -1.99 -20.02
N LEU A 213 -9.47 -0.75 -20.16
CA LEU A 213 -10.82 -0.33 -19.79
C LEU A 213 -11.58 0.09 -21.05
N THR A 214 -12.75 -0.51 -21.24
CA THR A 214 -13.69 -0.10 -22.29
C THR A 214 -14.69 0.88 -21.70
N PRO A 215 -14.84 2.10 -22.25
CA PRO A 215 -15.84 3.03 -21.77
C PRO A 215 -17.24 2.43 -21.96
N PRO A 216 -18.19 2.69 -21.04
CA PRO A 216 -19.55 2.23 -21.19
C PRO A 216 -20.14 2.78 -22.48
N ARG A 217 -20.78 1.92 -23.28
CA ARG A 217 -21.45 2.31 -24.54
C ARG A 217 -22.58 3.30 -24.25
N GLY A 218 -22.27 4.59 -24.31
CA GLY A 218 -23.25 5.65 -24.11
C GLY A 218 -22.68 6.93 -23.52
N ARG A 219 -21.83 7.62 -24.28
CA ARG A 219 -21.74 9.11 -24.35
C ARG A 219 -20.78 9.46 -25.48
N LEU A 220 -21.36 9.71 -26.66
CA LEU A 220 -20.82 10.65 -27.63
C LEU A 220 -21.15 12.07 -27.13
#